data_AF-A0A972F170-F1
#
_entry.id   AF-A0A972F170-F1
#
_cell.length_a   1.000
_cell.length_b   1.000
_cell.length_c   1.000
_cell.angle_alpha   90.00
_cell.angle_beta   90.00
_cell.angle_gamma   90.00
#
_symmetry.space_group_name_H-M   'P 1'
#
loop_
_entity.id
_entity.type
_entity.pdbx_description
1 polymer ?
#
loop_
_entity_poly.entity_id
_entity_poly.type
_entity_poly.pdbx_seq_one_letter_code
_entity_poly.pdbx_strand_id
1 'polypeptide(L)'
;SGRYLLPAMPAVAVLLALEWERIGRRVFLATFICGGVILTVVTVLSIRLHAQMGGCGAYPAHYWLLLAACAVFITAGIFIPRFTRPLAVTVPLLLYLVFASFVRPLDIRMGVFPLEVREKMRGRQVWVPSNFRAKDERIRFLLPGADIHSYQTGLNLPIRQLSERYPLFAVQVPIQEGTRRSVLARCPGCVIVGERLDMRTRHKGKELREMFLEGKLFELLFVREYLVESPLAPHDAAERWAADECR
;
A
#
# COMPACT_ATOMS: atom_id res chain seq x y z
N SER A 1 3.77 18.73 13.73
CA SER A 1 4.37 19.84 12.95
C SER A 1 3.70 20.08 11.57
N GLY A 2 2.69 19.31 11.13
CA GLY A 2 2.05 19.51 9.80
C GLY A 2 1.00 20.63 9.68
N ARG A 3 0.58 21.27 10.79
CA ARG A 3 -0.48 22.30 10.77
C ARG A 3 -0.08 23.62 10.08
N TYR A 4 1.22 23.93 9.99
CA TYR A 4 1.72 25.15 9.34
C TYR A 4 1.94 24.98 7.83
N LEU A 5 1.98 23.75 7.32
CA LEU A 5 2.23 23.46 5.92
C LEU A 5 0.98 23.69 5.05
N LEU A 6 -0.21 23.41 5.58
CA LEU A 6 -1.50 23.56 4.89
C LEU A 6 -1.78 25.00 4.40
N PRO A 7 -1.60 26.06 5.23
CA PRO A 7 -1.80 27.44 4.76
C PRO A 7 -0.59 28.00 3.99
N ALA A 8 0.61 27.48 4.20
CA ALA A 8 1.82 27.97 3.52
C ALA A 8 1.90 27.53 2.04
N MET A 9 1.39 26.35 1.70
CA MET A 9 1.38 25.83 0.32
C MET A 9 0.74 26.76 -0.71
N PRO A 10 -0.48 27.32 -0.52
CA PRO A 10 -1.06 28.24 -1.48
C PRO A 10 -0.26 29.54 -1.61
N ALA A 11 0.29 30.06 -0.51
CA ALA A 11 1.13 31.26 -0.56
C ALA A 11 2.41 31.04 -1.39
N VAL A 12 3.08 29.89 -1.20
CA VAL A 12 4.25 29.51 -2.01
C VAL A 12 3.87 29.31 -3.48
N ALA A 13 2.73 28.69 -3.77
CA ALA A 13 2.26 28.51 -5.14
C ALA A 13 2.00 29.84 -5.85
N VAL A 14 1.40 30.82 -5.16
CA VAL A 14 1.19 32.17 -5.69
C VAL A 14 2.52 32.88 -5.92
N LEU A 15 3.47 32.81 -4.99
CA LEU A 15 4.80 33.39 -5.16
C LEU A 15 5.55 32.76 -6.35
N LEU A 16 5.47 31.45 -6.53
CA LEU A 16 6.05 30.75 -7.69
C LEU A 16 5.37 31.15 -9.00
N ALA A 17 4.06 31.42 -8.98
CA ALA A 17 3.34 31.89 -10.16
C ALA A 17 3.72 33.33 -10.54
N LEU A 18 3.88 34.22 -9.54
CA LEU A 18 4.28 35.62 -9.76
C LEU A 18 5.72 35.73 -10.27
N GLU A 19 6.63 34.90 -9.75
CA GLU A 19 8.04 34.90 -10.14
C GLU A 19 8.34 33.86 -11.25
N TRP A 20 7.32 33.29 -11.91
CA TRP A 20 7.49 32.20 -12.88
C TRP A 20 8.45 32.52 -14.03
N GLU A 21 8.43 33.77 -14.49
CA GLU A 21 9.34 34.29 -15.54
C GLU A 21 10.80 34.37 -15.09
N ARG A 22 11.05 34.56 -13.79
CA ARG A 22 12.38 34.74 -13.18
C ARG A 22 13.01 33.45 -12.69
N ILE A 23 12.24 32.36 -12.62
CA ILE A 23 12.76 31.04 -12.25
C ILE A 23 13.72 30.55 -13.34
N GLY A 24 14.97 30.35 -12.96
CA GLY A 24 15.99 29.83 -13.85
C GLY A 24 15.72 28.38 -14.27
N ARG A 25 16.14 28.02 -15.50
CA ARG A 25 16.00 26.67 -16.08
C ARG A 25 16.48 25.54 -15.17
N ARG A 26 17.46 25.79 -14.31
CA ARG A 26 18.03 24.79 -13.38
C ARG A 26 17.00 24.23 -12.40
N VAL A 27 16.06 25.06 -11.94
CA VAL A 27 15.01 24.62 -11.00
C VAL A 27 14.05 23.65 -11.70
N PHE A 28 13.61 23.99 -12.92
CA PHE A 28 12.79 23.09 -13.73
C PHE A 28 13.50 21.79 -14.06
N LEU A 29 14.81 21.85 -14.35
CA LEU A 29 15.62 20.66 -14.58
C LEU A 29 15.65 19.75 -13.34
N ALA A 30 15.81 20.32 -12.14
CA ALA A 30 15.72 19.56 -10.90
C ALA A 30 14.35 18.89 -10.74
N THR A 31 13.25 19.57 -11.07
CA THR A 31 11.91 18.97 -11.08
C THR A 31 11.80 17.79 -12.03
N PHE A 32 12.35 17.88 -13.25
CA PHE A 32 12.36 16.77 -14.20
C PHE A 32 13.22 15.59 -13.73
N ILE A 33 14.37 15.85 -13.10
CA ILE A 33 15.22 14.81 -12.52
C ILE A 33 14.48 14.08 -11.40
N CYS A 34 13.89 14.82 -10.45
CA CYS A 34 13.09 14.24 -9.38
C CYS A 34 11.90 13.44 -9.93
N GLY A 35 11.19 13.99 -10.92
CA GLY A 35 10.10 13.30 -11.61
C GLY A 35 10.55 12.02 -12.30
N GLY A 36 11.73 12.03 -12.92
CA GLY A 36 12.35 10.87 -13.55
C GLY A 36 12.67 9.78 -12.52
N VAL A 37 13.21 10.14 -11.36
CA VAL A 37 13.47 9.18 -10.26
C VAL A 37 12.16 8.57 -9.75
N ILE A 38 11.10 9.36 -9.60
CA ILE A 38 9.78 8.82 -9.19
C ILE A 38 9.24 7.87 -10.26
N LEU A 39 9.32 8.26 -11.54
CA LEU A 39 8.84 7.44 -12.65
C LEU A 39 9.59 6.11 -12.74
N THR A 40 10.91 6.10 -12.55
CA THR A 40 11.71 4.86 -12.58
C THR A 40 11.33 3.95 -11.41
N VAL A 41 11.18 4.48 -10.19
CA VAL A 41 10.74 3.71 -9.03
C VAL A 41 9.36 3.08 -9.29
N VAL A 42 8.39 3.86 -9.76
CA VAL A 42 7.04 3.35 -10.07
C VAL A 42 7.08 2.30 -11.18
N THR A 43 7.90 2.50 -12.22
CA THR A 43 8.04 1.55 -13.32
C THR A 43 8.62 0.22 -12.83
N VAL A 44 9.69 0.25 -12.02
CA VAL A 44 10.30 -0.95 -11.44
C VAL A 44 9.30 -1.69 -10.55
N LEU A 45 8.57 -0.97 -9.68
CA LEU A 45 7.53 -1.57 -8.84
C LEU A 45 6.40 -2.17 -9.68
N SER A 46 5.99 -1.50 -10.76
CA SER A 46 4.95 -2.00 -11.67
C SER A 46 5.35 -3.31 -12.33
N ILE A 47 6.59 -3.42 -12.81
CA ILE A 47 7.13 -4.64 -13.43
C ILE A 47 7.18 -5.76 -12.40
N ARG A 48 7.69 -5.50 -11.19
CA ARG A 48 7.77 -6.50 -10.10
C ARG A 48 6.39 -7.00 -9.69
N LEU A 49 5.43 -6.09 -9.58
CA LEU A 49 4.05 -6.42 -9.23
C LEU A 49 3.36 -7.21 -10.36
N HIS A 50 3.61 -6.84 -11.62
CA HIS A 50 3.13 -7.56 -12.80
C HIS A 50 3.66 -8.99 -12.86
N ALA A 51 4.94 -9.20 -12.56
CA ALA A 51 5.56 -10.52 -12.50
C ALA A 51 4.96 -11.39 -11.37
N GLN A 52 4.67 -10.81 -10.20
CA GLN A 52 4.03 -11.52 -9.08
C GLN A 52 2.59 -11.99 -9.36
N MET A 53 1.92 -11.37 -10.33
CA MET A 53 0.56 -11.76 -10.78
C MET A 53 0.54 -12.85 -11.85
N GLY A 54 1.68 -13.46 -12.19
CA GLY A 54 1.75 -14.46 -13.25
C GLY A 54 1.62 -13.89 -14.67
N GLY A 55 1.92 -12.59 -14.85
CA GLY A 55 2.04 -11.95 -16.18
C GLY A 55 0.71 -11.65 -16.91
N CYS A 56 -0.44 -12.13 -16.43
CA CYS A 56 -1.72 -11.94 -17.11
C CYS A 56 -2.61 -10.93 -16.36
N GLY A 57 -2.83 -9.75 -16.95
CA GLY A 57 -3.94 -8.86 -16.58
C GLY A 57 -3.73 -7.89 -15.41
N ALA A 58 -2.51 -7.82 -14.87
CA ALA A 58 -2.13 -6.91 -13.81
C ALA A 58 -2.28 -5.41 -14.15
N TYR A 59 -1.74 -5.02 -15.30
CA TYR A 59 -1.80 -3.66 -15.81
C TYR A 59 -2.26 -3.69 -17.27
N PRO A 60 -3.25 -2.86 -17.65
CA PRO A 60 -3.72 -2.78 -19.02
C PRO A 60 -2.67 -2.11 -19.93
N ALA A 61 -2.73 -2.36 -21.25
CA ALA A 61 -1.74 -1.83 -22.20
C ALA A 61 -1.61 -0.29 -22.17
N HIS A 62 -2.71 0.43 -21.93
CA HIS A 62 -2.71 1.90 -21.84
C HIS A 62 -1.87 2.43 -20.68
N TYR A 63 -1.69 1.65 -19.60
CA TYR A 63 -0.84 2.06 -18.49
C TYR A 63 0.63 2.13 -18.90
N TRP A 64 1.10 1.16 -19.69
CA TRP A 64 2.47 1.15 -20.20
C TRP A 64 2.70 2.27 -21.21
N LEU A 65 1.69 2.58 -22.04
CA LEU A 65 1.73 3.76 -22.91
C LEU A 65 1.80 5.06 -22.10
N LEU A 66 1.08 5.15 -20.99
CA LEU A 66 1.13 6.31 -20.10
C LEU A 66 2.52 6.50 -19.47
N LEU A 67 3.16 5.42 -19.03
CA LEU A 67 4.55 5.43 -18.53
C LEU A 67 5.53 5.91 -19.61
N ALA A 68 5.41 5.36 -20.82
CA ALA A 68 6.24 5.75 -21.96
C ALA A 68 6.05 7.22 -22.34
N ALA A 69 4.80 7.69 -22.39
CA ALA A 69 4.48 9.09 -22.64
C ALA A 69 5.07 10.00 -21.57
N CYS A 70 4.93 9.66 -20.29
CA CYS A 70 5.52 10.44 -19.20
C CYS A 70 7.05 10.50 -19.31
N ALA A 71 7.71 9.40 -19.70
CA ALA A 71 9.15 9.37 -19.92
C ALA A 71 9.57 10.30 -21.06
N VAL A 72 8.84 10.30 -22.19
CA VAL A 72 9.08 11.20 -23.34
C VAL A 72 8.93 12.67 -22.93
N PHE A 73 7.94 13.01 -22.11
CA PHE A 73 7.74 14.38 -21.65
C PHE A 73 8.86 14.84 -20.70
N ILE A 74 9.35 13.95 -19.84
CA ILE A 74 10.50 14.25 -18.96
C ILE A 74 11.77 14.47 -19.78
N THR A 75 12.07 13.58 -20.74
CA THR A 75 13.26 13.73 -21.59
C THR A 75 13.18 14.96 -22.47
N ALA A 76 12.02 15.24 -23.07
CA ALA A 76 11.79 16.46 -23.84
C ALA A 76 11.99 17.73 -22.99
N GLY A 77 11.50 17.73 -21.74
CA GLY A 77 11.69 18.83 -20.80
C GLY A 77 13.15 19.07 -20.40
N ILE A 78 13.98 18.04 -20.40
CA ILE A 78 15.42 18.12 -20.10
C ILE A 78 16.20 18.68 -21.30
N PHE A 79 16.02 18.07 -22.48
CA PHE A 79 16.84 18.34 -23.65
C PHE A 79 16.38 19.54 -24.47
N ILE A 80 15.08 19.86 -24.50
CA ILE A 80 14.52 20.92 -25.34
C ILE A 80 14.18 22.15 -24.49
N PRO A 81 15.00 23.23 -24.52
CA PRO A 81 14.83 24.38 -23.63
C PRO A 81 13.47 25.07 -23.79
N ARG A 82 12.92 25.09 -25.02
CA ARG A 82 11.62 25.68 -25.34
C ARG A 82 10.46 25.01 -24.60
N PHE A 83 10.57 23.73 -24.28
CA PHE A 83 9.47 22.97 -23.64
C PHE A 83 9.61 22.85 -22.11
N THR A 84 10.70 23.33 -21.52
CA THR A 84 10.96 23.24 -20.07
C THR A 84 9.82 23.79 -19.22
N ARG A 85 9.37 25.03 -19.48
CA ARG A 85 8.31 25.70 -18.71
C ARG A 85 6.93 25.01 -18.82
N PRO A 86 6.35 24.74 -20.00
CA PRO A 86 5.04 24.09 -20.08
C PRO A 86 5.07 22.64 -19.58
N LEU A 87 6.17 21.91 -19.80
CA LEU A 87 6.31 20.54 -19.33
C LEU A 87 6.50 20.45 -17.80
N ALA A 88 7.01 21.50 -17.16
CA ALA A 88 7.19 21.51 -15.70
C ALA A 88 5.88 21.42 -14.92
N VAL A 89 4.75 21.86 -15.50
CA VAL A 89 3.41 21.70 -14.93
C VAL A 89 2.77 20.38 -15.37
N THR A 90 2.98 20.02 -16.63
CA THR A 90 2.36 18.83 -17.24
C THR A 90 2.92 17.52 -16.66
N VAL A 91 4.23 17.44 -16.44
CA VAL A 91 4.90 16.23 -15.93
C VAL A 91 4.42 15.84 -14.52
N PRO A 92 4.33 16.74 -13.53
CA PRO A 92 3.74 16.40 -12.23
C PRO A 92 2.31 15.86 -12.33
N LEU A 93 1.46 16.44 -13.18
CA LEU A 93 0.08 15.95 -13.39
C LEU A 93 0.08 14.54 -14.00
N LEU A 94 0.93 14.30 -15.00
CA LEU A 94 1.11 12.96 -15.56
C LEU A 94 1.65 11.97 -14.54
N LEU A 95 2.59 12.37 -13.67
CA LEU A 95 3.11 11.53 -12.60
C LEU A 95 2.02 11.17 -11.58
N TYR A 96 1.14 12.11 -11.22
CA TYR A 96 -0.03 11.80 -10.39
C TYR A 96 -0.96 10.79 -11.07
N LEU A 97 -1.21 10.94 -12.36
CA LEU A 97 -2.03 10.01 -13.12
C LEU A 97 -1.40 8.62 -13.23
N VAL A 98 -0.08 8.55 -13.45
CA VAL A 98 0.72 7.32 -13.40
C VAL A 98 0.60 6.67 -12.03
N PHE A 99 0.76 7.44 -10.95
CA PHE A 99 0.67 6.93 -9.59
C PHE A 99 -0.75 6.41 -9.27
N ALA A 100 -1.80 7.14 -9.64
CA ALA A 100 -3.18 6.69 -9.48
C ALA A 100 -3.44 5.38 -10.24
N SER A 101 -2.91 5.27 -11.46
CA SER A 101 -3.02 4.06 -12.27
C SER A 101 -2.22 2.89 -11.71
N PHE A 102 -1.07 3.18 -11.08
CA PHE A 102 -0.23 2.20 -10.39
C PHE A 102 -0.94 1.59 -9.16
N VAL A 103 -1.66 2.40 -8.37
CA VAL A 103 -2.35 1.90 -7.17
C VAL A 103 -3.65 1.16 -7.50
N ARG A 104 -4.29 1.46 -8.65
CA ARG A 104 -5.59 0.90 -9.05
C ARG A 104 -5.73 -0.64 -8.92
N PRO A 105 -4.74 -1.48 -9.30
CA PRO A 105 -4.85 -2.92 -9.11
C PRO A 105 -4.94 -3.34 -7.63
N LEU A 106 -4.32 -2.58 -6.74
CA LEU A 106 -4.43 -2.75 -5.29
C LEU A 106 -5.82 -2.32 -4.80
N ASP A 107 -6.41 -1.26 -5.34
CA ASP A 107 -7.72 -0.80 -4.85
C ASP A 107 -8.90 -1.70 -5.27
N ILE A 108 -8.77 -2.45 -6.37
CA ILE A 108 -9.91 -3.18 -6.95
C ILE A 108 -9.76 -4.70 -6.81
N ARG A 109 -8.66 -5.27 -7.30
CA ARG A 109 -8.51 -6.74 -7.39
C ARG A 109 -7.72 -7.33 -6.24
N MET A 110 -6.60 -6.70 -5.91
CA MET A 110 -5.63 -7.29 -4.99
C MET A 110 -5.84 -6.86 -3.54
N GLY A 111 -6.31 -5.65 -3.27
CA GLY A 111 -6.48 -5.13 -1.91
C GLY A 111 -7.88 -5.27 -1.33
N VAL A 112 -8.79 -5.94 -2.05
CA VAL A 112 -10.16 -6.22 -1.61
C VAL A 112 -10.36 -7.73 -1.49
N PHE A 113 -11.10 -8.16 -0.47
CA PHE A 113 -11.48 -9.56 -0.33
C PHE A 113 -12.51 -9.97 -1.41
N PRO A 114 -12.40 -11.18 -1.98
CA PRO A 114 -13.38 -11.69 -2.95
C PRO A 114 -14.82 -11.64 -2.41
N LEU A 115 -15.80 -11.53 -3.30
CA LEU A 115 -17.22 -11.43 -2.91
C LEU A 115 -17.67 -12.61 -2.04
N GLU A 116 -17.26 -13.84 -2.40
CA GLU A 116 -17.53 -15.07 -1.64
C GLU A 116 -17.05 -14.98 -0.18
N VAL A 117 -15.88 -14.36 0.02
CA VAL A 117 -15.32 -14.13 1.36
C VAL A 117 -16.15 -13.10 2.10
N ARG A 118 -16.49 -11.97 1.45
CA ARG A 118 -17.31 -10.91 2.07
C ARG A 118 -18.67 -11.42 2.53
N GLU A 119 -19.31 -12.26 1.72
CA GLU A 119 -20.59 -12.89 2.08
C GLU A 119 -20.43 -13.89 3.23
N LYS A 120 -19.40 -14.74 3.20
CA LYS A 120 -19.11 -15.70 4.28
C LYS A 120 -18.79 -15.01 5.61
N MET A 121 -18.23 -13.80 5.57
CA MET A 121 -17.87 -13.03 6.77
C MET A 121 -19.02 -12.23 7.37
N ARG A 122 -20.16 -12.11 6.69
CA ARG A 122 -21.30 -11.35 7.20
C ARG A 122 -21.84 -11.99 8.50
N GLY A 123 -21.92 -11.18 9.56
CA GLY A 123 -22.36 -11.61 10.89
C GLY A 123 -21.31 -12.39 11.69
N ARG A 124 -20.09 -12.57 11.18
CA ARG A 124 -19.00 -13.20 11.92
C ARG A 124 -18.12 -12.17 12.62
N GLN A 125 -17.57 -12.55 13.78
CA GLN A 125 -16.56 -11.76 14.49
C GLN A 125 -15.18 -11.98 13.86
N VAL A 126 -14.53 -10.92 13.41
CA VAL A 126 -13.22 -10.95 12.73
C VAL A 126 -12.21 -10.11 13.51
N TRP A 127 -11.08 -10.71 13.87
CA TRP A 127 -10.00 -10.07 14.60
C TRP A 127 -8.90 -9.53 13.67
N VAL A 128 -8.59 -8.25 13.75
CA VAL A 128 -7.71 -7.55 12.80
C VAL A 128 -6.52 -6.92 13.51
N PRO A 129 -5.32 -6.95 12.92
CA PRO A 129 -4.16 -6.26 13.46
C PRO A 129 -4.35 -4.74 13.42
N SER A 130 -4.38 -4.10 14.59
CA SER A 130 -4.38 -2.64 14.72
C SER A 130 -3.08 -2.13 15.32
N ASN A 131 -2.52 -1.11 14.67
CA ASN A 131 -1.37 -0.34 15.13
C ASN A 131 -1.75 1.11 15.46
N PHE A 132 -3.00 1.49 15.19
CA PHE A 132 -3.55 2.82 15.36
C PHE A 132 -5.08 2.73 15.19
N ARG A 133 -5.84 3.52 15.97
CA ARG A 133 -7.32 3.50 16.08
C ARG A 133 -8.15 3.69 14.79
N ALA A 134 -7.52 3.76 13.62
CA ALA A 134 -8.21 3.97 12.34
C ALA A 134 -8.00 2.83 11.32
N LYS A 135 -7.25 1.78 11.68
CA LYS A 135 -7.02 0.64 10.77
C LYS A 135 -8.21 -0.32 10.71
N ASP A 136 -8.90 -0.47 11.83
CA ASP A 136 -10.16 -1.20 12.01
C ASP A 136 -11.30 -0.62 11.17
N GLU A 137 -11.41 0.71 11.07
CA GLU A 137 -12.40 1.38 10.21
C GLU A 137 -12.25 0.96 8.74
N ARG A 138 -11.01 0.89 8.23
CA ARG A 138 -10.75 0.45 6.86
C ARG A 138 -11.25 -0.96 6.62
N ILE A 139 -11.03 -1.89 7.55
CA ILE A 139 -11.48 -3.28 7.37
C ILE A 139 -13.00 -3.38 7.41
N ARG A 140 -13.69 -2.53 8.18
CA ARG A 140 -15.15 -2.46 8.19
C ARG A 140 -15.74 -2.13 6.81
N PHE A 141 -15.05 -1.30 6.02
CA PHE A 141 -15.42 -1.04 4.63
C PHE A 141 -15.12 -2.21 3.68
N LEU A 142 -14.06 -2.99 3.96
CA LEU A 142 -13.68 -4.14 3.13
C LEU A 142 -14.54 -5.39 3.39
N LEU A 143 -15.01 -5.57 4.62
CA LEU A 143 -15.86 -6.69 5.06
C LEU A 143 -17.20 -6.15 5.59
N PRO A 144 -18.10 -5.68 4.70
CA PRO A 144 -19.37 -5.08 5.11
C PRO A 144 -20.23 -6.10 5.86
N GLY A 145 -20.68 -5.74 7.05
CA GLY A 145 -21.54 -6.57 7.89
C GLY A 145 -20.83 -7.64 8.70
N ALA A 146 -19.49 -7.70 8.68
CA ALA A 146 -18.72 -8.43 9.68
C ALA A 146 -18.56 -7.58 10.96
N ASP A 147 -18.49 -8.24 12.11
CA ASP A 147 -18.21 -7.58 13.38
C ASP A 147 -16.68 -7.53 13.58
N ILE A 148 -16.09 -6.36 13.37
CA ILE A 148 -14.63 -6.19 13.32
C ILE A 148 -14.11 -5.81 14.70
N HIS A 149 -13.24 -6.66 15.24
CA HIS A 149 -12.49 -6.42 16.47
C HIS A 149 -11.01 -6.23 16.14
N SER A 150 -10.31 -5.45 16.96
CA SER A 150 -8.89 -5.18 16.76
C SER A 150 -8.04 -5.83 17.84
N TYR A 151 -6.91 -6.42 17.46
CA TYR A 151 -5.86 -6.83 18.39
C TYR A 151 -4.58 -6.00 18.13
N GLN A 152 -3.80 -5.73 19.18
CA GLN A 152 -2.59 -4.91 19.04
C GLN A 152 -1.48 -5.68 18.31
N THR A 153 -0.97 -5.12 17.19
CA THR A 153 0.16 -5.75 16.47
C THR A 153 1.50 -5.58 17.21
N GLY A 154 1.57 -4.68 18.19
CA GLY A 154 2.78 -4.41 18.99
C GLY A 154 3.30 -5.60 19.79
N LEU A 155 2.49 -6.64 19.99
CA LEU A 155 2.89 -7.84 20.73
C LEU A 155 3.72 -8.85 19.89
N ASN A 156 3.91 -8.63 18.58
CA ASN A 156 4.61 -9.58 17.67
C ASN A 156 4.14 -11.05 17.87
N LEU A 157 2.85 -11.24 18.13
CA LEU A 157 2.31 -12.56 18.43
C LEU A 157 2.55 -13.50 17.23
N PRO A 158 3.20 -14.66 17.42
CA PRO A 158 3.33 -15.66 16.38
C PRO A 158 1.93 -16.15 15.97
N ILE A 159 1.80 -16.52 14.68
CA ILE A 159 0.53 -16.99 14.08
C ILE A 159 -0.13 -18.10 14.91
N ARG A 160 0.67 -18.99 15.50
CA ARG A 160 0.20 -20.05 16.38
C ARG A 160 -0.56 -19.53 17.60
N GLN A 161 -0.02 -18.53 18.29
CA GLN A 161 -0.69 -17.94 19.46
C GLN A 161 -1.96 -17.18 19.06
N LEU A 162 -1.96 -16.54 17.88
CA LEU A 162 -3.17 -15.93 17.34
C LEU A 162 -4.25 -16.97 17.05
N SER A 163 -3.86 -18.14 16.51
CA SER A 163 -4.79 -19.23 16.20
C SER A 163 -5.39 -19.91 17.43
N GLU A 164 -4.72 -19.85 18.57
CA GLU A 164 -5.24 -20.35 19.86
C GLU A 164 -6.17 -19.32 20.53
N ARG A 165 -5.98 -18.02 20.26
CA ARG A 165 -6.70 -16.92 20.89
C ARG A 165 -7.95 -16.48 20.13
N TYR A 166 -7.89 -16.51 18.80
CA TYR A 166 -8.92 -15.96 17.92
C TYR A 166 -9.37 -17.02 16.90
N PRO A 167 -10.68 -17.32 16.81
CA PRO A 167 -11.20 -18.31 15.85
C PRO A 167 -11.14 -17.81 14.41
N LEU A 168 -11.19 -16.49 14.21
CA LEU A 168 -11.12 -15.87 12.90
C LEU A 168 -10.31 -14.58 12.98
N PHE A 169 -9.15 -14.56 12.35
CA PHE A 169 -8.23 -13.43 12.43
C PHE A 169 -7.54 -13.13 11.09
N ALA A 170 -7.24 -11.85 10.87
CA ALA A 170 -6.41 -11.41 9.77
C ALA A 170 -4.94 -11.37 10.22
N VAL A 171 -4.00 -11.78 9.37
CA VAL A 171 -2.57 -11.67 9.64
C VAL A 171 -1.83 -11.09 8.45
N GLN A 172 -0.94 -10.13 8.72
CA GLN A 172 -0.07 -9.52 7.71
C GLN A 172 1.27 -10.24 7.69
N VAL A 173 1.69 -10.70 6.52
CA VAL A 173 2.99 -11.35 6.30
C VAL A 173 3.73 -10.71 5.13
N PRO A 174 5.08 -10.63 5.18
CA PRO A 174 5.88 -10.12 4.07
C PRO A 174 5.65 -10.90 2.79
N ILE A 175 5.73 -10.25 1.63
CA ILE A 175 5.37 -10.88 0.34
C ILE A 175 6.29 -12.05 -0.05
N GLN A 176 7.56 -12.05 0.37
CA GLN A 176 8.53 -13.11 0.05
C GLN A 176 8.32 -14.37 0.89
N GLU A 177 8.12 -14.20 2.20
CA GLU A 177 7.99 -15.32 3.14
C GLU A 177 6.53 -15.79 3.30
N GLY A 178 5.58 -14.93 2.97
CA GLY A 178 4.15 -15.08 3.20
C GLY A 178 3.41 -15.83 2.09
N THR A 179 3.83 -17.05 1.75
CA THR A 179 3.01 -17.94 0.92
C THR A 179 1.88 -18.56 1.75
N ARG A 180 0.75 -18.92 1.12
CA ARG A 180 -0.34 -19.66 1.79
C ARG A 180 0.19 -20.88 2.56
N ARG A 181 1.15 -21.60 1.96
CA ARG A 181 1.79 -22.77 2.57
C ARG A 181 2.57 -22.44 3.84
N SER A 182 3.31 -21.33 3.88
CA SER A 182 4.07 -20.94 5.07
C SER A 182 3.18 -20.48 6.22
N VAL A 183 2.03 -19.87 5.92
CA VAL A 183 1.02 -19.51 6.93
C VAL A 183 0.37 -20.77 7.51
N LEU A 184 -0.05 -21.70 6.65
CA LEU A 184 -0.64 -22.98 7.06
C LEU A 184 0.35 -23.86 7.83
N ALA A 185 1.64 -23.85 7.48
CA ALA A 185 2.67 -24.58 8.24
C ALA A 185 2.82 -24.06 9.68
N ARG A 186 2.51 -22.77 9.92
CA ARG A 186 2.58 -22.13 11.25
C ARG A 186 1.28 -22.26 12.05
N CYS A 187 0.20 -22.75 11.44
CA CYS A 187 -1.05 -23.10 12.12
C CYS A 187 -1.63 -24.42 11.54
N PRO A 188 -1.35 -25.57 12.17
CA PRO A 188 -1.91 -26.84 11.73
C PRO A 188 -3.43 -26.86 11.92
N GLY A 189 -4.17 -27.21 10.86
CA GLY A 189 -5.64 -27.26 10.86
C GLY A 189 -6.34 -25.93 10.54
N CYS A 190 -5.60 -24.81 10.46
CA CYS A 190 -6.18 -23.55 10.00
C CYS A 190 -6.59 -23.62 8.52
N VAL A 191 -7.61 -22.85 8.15
CA VAL A 191 -8.04 -22.66 6.76
C VAL A 191 -7.91 -21.19 6.39
N ILE A 192 -7.26 -20.91 5.26
CA ILE A 192 -7.19 -19.55 4.72
C ILE A 192 -8.47 -19.27 3.94
N VAL A 193 -9.31 -18.39 4.47
CA VAL A 193 -10.60 -18.04 3.90
C VAL A 193 -10.49 -16.95 2.85
N GLY A 194 -9.55 -16.01 3.03
CA GLY A 194 -9.33 -14.92 2.09
C GLY A 194 -7.88 -14.45 2.09
N GLU A 195 -7.49 -13.80 1.00
CA GLU A 195 -6.20 -13.13 0.90
C GLU A 195 -6.36 -11.79 0.21
N ARG A 196 -5.50 -10.85 0.58
CA ARG A 196 -5.35 -9.57 -0.11
C ARG A 196 -3.91 -9.07 -0.02
N LEU A 197 -3.56 -8.12 -0.87
CA LEU A 197 -2.29 -7.41 -0.86
C LEU A 197 -2.53 -5.99 -0.30
N ASP A 198 -1.69 -5.57 0.63
CA ASP A 198 -1.73 -4.23 1.22
C ASP A 198 -0.36 -3.57 1.11
N MET A 199 -0.36 -2.23 1.11
CA MET A 199 0.86 -1.44 1.12
C MET A 199 1.10 -0.91 2.54
N ARG A 200 2.27 -1.21 3.10
CA ARG A 200 2.66 -0.67 4.41
C ARG A 200 2.89 0.83 4.28
N THR A 201 2.24 1.59 5.17
CA THR A 201 2.40 3.06 5.24
C THR A 201 3.42 3.50 6.28
N ARG A 202 3.85 2.59 7.17
CA ARG A 202 4.78 2.89 8.26
C ARG A 202 6.00 1.97 8.21
N HIS A 203 7.15 2.62 8.15
CA HIS A 203 8.46 1.98 8.17
C HIS A 203 9.32 2.58 9.28
N LYS A 204 10.13 1.73 9.93
CA LYS A 204 11.17 2.18 10.88
C LYS A 204 12.35 2.75 10.09
N GLY A 205 13.17 3.60 10.73
CA GLY A 205 14.33 4.21 10.08
C GLY A 205 15.33 3.20 9.48
N LYS A 206 15.49 2.03 10.14
CA LYS A 206 16.29 0.91 9.61
C LYS A 206 15.67 0.30 8.35
N GLU A 207 14.36 0.04 8.37
CA GLU A 207 13.62 -0.47 7.21
C GLU A 207 13.70 0.50 6.02
N LEU A 208 13.62 1.83 6.26
CA LEU A 208 13.80 2.82 5.20
C LEU A 208 15.20 2.75 4.58
N ARG A 209 16.23 2.57 5.40
CA ARG A 209 17.61 2.41 4.92
C ARG A 209 17.73 1.18 4.03
N GLU A 210 17.17 0.06 4.44
CA GLU A 210 17.14 -1.19 3.68
C GLU A 210 16.37 -1.04 2.36
N MET A 211 15.24 -0.32 2.36
CA MET A 211 14.44 -0.06 1.15
C MET A 211 15.24 0.69 0.08
N PHE A 212 15.98 1.74 0.47
CA PHE A 212 16.67 2.62 -0.48
C PHE A 212 18.09 2.18 -0.82
N LEU A 213 18.84 1.62 0.14
CA LEU A 213 20.25 1.24 -0.08
C LEU A 213 20.43 -0.22 -0.49
N GLU A 214 19.58 -1.12 0.00
CA GLU A 214 19.69 -2.56 -0.30
C GLU A 214 18.72 -3.00 -1.40
N GLY A 215 17.89 -2.09 -1.92
CA GLY A 215 16.93 -2.38 -2.98
C GLY A 215 15.75 -3.25 -2.52
N LYS A 216 15.55 -3.44 -1.21
CA LYS A 216 14.45 -4.22 -0.61
C LYS A 216 13.11 -3.47 -0.59
N LEU A 217 12.95 -2.48 -1.47
CA LEU A 217 11.78 -1.63 -1.55
C LEU A 217 10.50 -2.46 -1.69
N PHE A 218 10.47 -3.40 -2.63
CA PHE A 218 9.28 -4.22 -2.89
C PHE A 218 8.90 -5.12 -1.71
N GLU A 219 9.90 -5.69 -1.03
CA GLU A 219 9.73 -6.67 0.05
C GLU A 219 9.16 -6.04 1.31
N LEU A 220 9.62 -4.82 1.62
CA LEU A 220 9.21 -4.09 2.82
C LEU A 220 7.94 -3.27 2.59
N LEU A 221 7.70 -2.81 1.35
CA LEU A 221 6.55 -1.99 0.99
C LEU A 221 5.25 -2.80 0.88
N PHE A 222 5.31 -4.01 0.32
CA PHE A 222 4.13 -4.85 0.10
C PHE A 222 4.00 -5.98 1.12
N VAL A 223 2.80 -6.14 1.67
CA VAL A 223 2.45 -7.24 2.56
C VAL A 223 1.22 -7.97 2.07
N ARG A 224 1.19 -9.29 2.26
CA ARG A 224 -0.01 -10.09 2.07
C ARG A 224 -0.76 -10.17 3.39
N GLU A 225 -2.04 -9.87 3.36
CA GLU A 225 -2.93 -10.09 4.49
C GLU A 225 -3.80 -11.30 4.21
N TYR A 226 -3.75 -12.28 5.12
CA TYR A 226 -4.54 -13.50 5.06
C TYR A 226 -5.62 -13.47 6.13
N LEU A 227 -6.84 -13.84 5.74
CA LEU A 227 -7.92 -14.10 6.68
C LEU A 227 -7.92 -15.60 6.98
N VAL A 228 -7.69 -15.95 8.24
CA VAL A 228 -7.47 -17.32 8.70
C VAL A 228 -8.55 -17.71 9.69
N GLU A 229 -9.17 -18.85 9.43
CA GLU A 229 -10.12 -19.52 10.32
C GLU A 229 -9.37 -20.64 11.05
N SER A 230 -9.33 -20.58 12.38
CA SER A 230 -8.66 -21.52 13.25
C SER A 230 -9.68 -22.40 13.97
N PRO A 231 -9.54 -23.74 13.93
CA PRO A 231 -10.37 -24.63 14.73
C PRO A 231 -9.91 -24.71 16.19
N LEU A 232 -8.79 -24.10 16.55
CA LEU A 232 -8.14 -24.25 17.85
C LEU A 232 -8.68 -23.30 18.93
N ALA A 233 -9.26 -22.16 18.52
CA ALA A 233 -9.76 -21.16 19.46
C ALA A 233 -11.24 -21.43 19.79
N PRO A 234 -11.62 -21.41 21.09
CA PRO A 234 -13.04 -21.45 21.47
C PRO A 234 -13.77 -20.20 20.97
N HIS A 235 -14.99 -20.36 20.47
CA HIS A 235 -15.82 -19.24 20.00
C HIS A 235 -16.02 -18.16 21.08
N ASP A 236 -16.04 -18.54 22.36
CA ASP A 236 -16.27 -17.64 23.50
C ASP A 236 -14.96 -17.07 24.11
N ALA A 237 -13.79 -17.53 23.67
CA ALA A 237 -12.52 -17.09 24.23
C ALA A 237 -12.17 -15.66 23.78
N ALA A 238 -12.51 -15.33 22.54
CA ALA A 238 -12.20 -14.05 21.93
C ALA A 238 -12.76 -12.84 22.71
N GLU A 239 -13.99 -12.96 23.24
CA GLU A 239 -14.64 -11.91 24.03
C GLU A 239 -13.96 -11.69 25.40
N ARG A 240 -13.42 -12.75 26.01
CA ARG A 240 -12.68 -12.65 27.29
C ARG A 240 -11.38 -11.87 27.11
N TRP A 241 -10.66 -12.14 26.03
CA TRP A 241 -9.43 -11.43 25.70
C TRP A 241 -9.67 -9.98 25.29
N ALA A 242 -10.82 -9.69 24.66
CA ALA A 242 -11.26 -8.34 24.32
C ALA A 242 -11.40 -7.45 25.58
N ALA A 243 -12.01 -8.01 26.63
CA ALA A 243 -12.25 -7.31 27.89
C ALA A 243 -10.95 -7.01 28.64
N ASP A 244 -9.97 -7.92 28.59
CA ASP A 244 -8.67 -7.74 29.25
C ASP A 244 -7.74 -6.79 28.49
N GLU A 245 -7.82 -6.69 27.16
CA GLU A 245 -7.01 -5.75 26.36
C GLU A 245 -7.45 -4.29 26.48
N CYS A 246 -8.64 -4.03 27.05
CA CYS A 246 -9.17 -2.70 27.35
C CYS A 246 -8.93 -2.23 28.81
N ARG A 247 -8.25 -3.02 29.65
CA ARG A 247 -7.73 -2.57 30.96
C ARG A 247 -6.29 -2.08 30.85
#